data_AF-A0A3E0KIE6-F1
#
_entry.id   AF-A0A3E0KIE6-F1
#
_cell.length_a   1.000
_cell.length_b   1.000
_cell.length_c   1.000
_cell.angle_alpha   90.00
_cell.angle_beta   90.00
_cell.angle_gamma   90.00
#
_symmetry.space_group_name_H-M   'P 1'
#
loop_
_entity.id
_entity.type
_entity.pdbx_description
1 polymer ?
#
loop_
_entity_poly.entity_id
_entity_poly.type
_entity_poly.pdbx_seq_one_letter_code
_entity_poly.pdbx_strand_id
1 'polypeptide(L)'
;MEILRWERNPWGQQVLRGLGWDTLYVAAAVGVIFMMAHALYQWKRPAQINGEEDLARLMQMYEGVPERVVRHPLASRIFHWAMAAAMFALLLTGFLPILGVQFSWVTAHWISGIVLTGLVLFHIAHSTWMGLDTMWISRREIQDACNQVRRLLGKEVPEPGKPGKYPLENKLFHHATALFSLGVIGTGLLMMVRVDTPFWVRNPYLLPDATWGVIYVIHGVSAVAFVTMIMAHIYFAARPEKRWITWSMIRGWISRRHYLQHHDPELWRVEPEGPRARRKVSRPGAGPVSRPRTAGGRKPQSGRT
;
A
#
# COMPACT_ATOMS: atom_id res chain seq x y z
N MET A 1 8.48 -23.19 20.63
CA MET A 1 7.89 -21.92 20.17
C MET A 1 6.55 -21.74 20.85
N GLU A 2 6.44 -20.74 21.70
CA GLU A 2 5.18 -20.36 22.33
C GLU A 2 4.45 -19.32 21.47
N ILE A 3 3.32 -19.70 20.85
CA ILE A 3 2.51 -18.78 20.04
C ILE A 3 1.60 -17.93 20.93
N LEU A 4 1.07 -18.52 22.00
CA LEU A 4 0.18 -17.86 22.95
C LEU A 4 0.75 -18.01 24.36
N ARG A 5 0.60 -16.95 25.17
CA ARG A 5 0.96 -16.97 26.58
C ARG A 5 -0.27 -17.16 27.44
N TRP A 6 -0.14 -18.04 28.43
CA TRP A 6 -1.18 -18.36 29.39
C TRP A 6 -0.68 -18.05 30.80
N GLU A 7 -1.59 -17.71 31.70
CA GLU A 7 -1.31 -17.45 33.11
C GLU A 7 -2.40 -18.07 33.98
N ARG A 8 -2.09 -18.38 35.23
CA ARG A 8 -3.12 -18.78 36.21
C ARG A 8 -3.60 -17.54 36.93
N ASN A 9 -4.92 -17.29 36.89
CA ASN A 9 -5.52 -16.22 37.67
C ASN A 9 -5.56 -16.59 39.18
N PRO A 10 -5.94 -15.67 40.08
CA PRO A 10 -5.99 -15.94 41.53
C PRO A 10 -6.91 -17.09 41.94
N TRP A 11 -7.82 -17.53 41.06
CA TRP A 11 -8.73 -18.66 41.29
C TRP A 11 -8.21 -19.97 40.69
N GLY A 12 -6.95 -20.01 40.22
CA GLY A 12 -6.30 -21.19 39.67
C GLY A 12 -6.72 -21.54 38.24
N GLN A 13 -7.55 -20.71 37.59
CA GLN A 13 -8.00 -20.94 36.22
C GLN A 13 -6.92 -20.50 35.23
N GLN A 14 -6.71 -21.28 34.18
CA GLN A 14 -5.81 -20.92 33.09
C GLN A 14 -6.49 -19.90 32.17
N VAL A 15 -5.91 -18.71 32.07
CA VAL A 15 -6.42 -17.61 31.25
C VAL A 15 -5.40 -17.17 30.21
N LEU A 16 -5.89 -16.73 29.06
CA LEU A 16 -5.07 -16.23 27.97
C LEU A 16 -4.51 -14.85 28.34
N ARG A 17 -3.18 -14.70 28.32
CA ARG A 17 -2.49 -13.45 28.65
C ARG A 17 -2.18 -12.60 27.43
N GLY A 18 -1.92 -13.23 26.30
CA GLY A 18 -1.63 -12.53 25.05
C GLY A 18 -0.78 -13.34 24.08
N LEU A 19 -0.26 -12.66 23.05
CA LEU A 19 0.63 -13.27 22.06
C LEU A 19 1.99 -13.63 22.68
N GLY A 20 2.57 -14.75 22.25
CA GLY A 20 3.91 -15.20 22.65
C GLY A 20 5.02 -14.37 22.04
N TRP A 21 6.10 -14.16 22.80
CA TRP A 21 7.21 -13.31 22.39
C TRP A 21 8.02 -13.89 21.23
N ASP A 22 8.04 -15.23 21.10
CA ASP A 22 8.66 -15.93 19.97
C ASP A 22 8.13 -15.43 18.61
N THR A 23 6.87 -15.00 18.56
CA THR A 23 6.24 -14.50 17.33
C THR A 23 6.90 -13.23 16.79
N LEU A 24 7.48 -12.38 17.66
CA LEU A 24 8.26 -11.21 17.25
C LEU A 24 9.51 -11.63 16.47
N TYR A 25 10.26 -12.60 17.01
CA TYR A 25 11.47 -13.11 16.37
C TYR A 25 11.14 -13.84 15.06
N VAL A 26 10.06 -14.62 15.05
CA VAL A 26 9.57 -15.28 13.82
C VAL A 26 9.20 -14.24 12.77
N ALA A 27 8.45 -13.21 13.11
CA ALA A 27 8.07 -12.15 12.18
C ALA A 27 9.29 -11.40 11.63
N ALA A 28 10.24 -11.03 12.49
CA ALA A 28 11.49 -10.42 12.06
C ALA A 28 12.29 -11.33 11.12
N ALA A 29 12.40 -12.63 11.45
CA ALA A 29 13.09 -13.62 10.62
C ALA A 29 12.40 -13.78 9.25
N VAL A 30 11.07 -13.85 9.22
CA VAL A 30 10.28 -13.87 7.97
C VAL A 30 10.57 -12.62 7.13
N GLY A 31 10.60 -11.44 7.75
CA GLY A 31 10.97 -10.20 7.10
C GLY A 31 12.36 -10.25 6.47
N VAL A 32 13.38 -10.73 7.21
CA VAL A 32 14.74 -10.88 6.70
C VAL A 32 14.81 -11.88 5.55
N ILE A 33 14.21 -13.07 5.71
CA ILE A 33 14.19 -14.11 4.67
C ILE A 33 13.53 -13.59 3.40
N PHE A 34 12.39 -12.88 3.53
CA PHE A 34 11.72 -12.26 2.40
C PHE A 34 12.62 -11.26 1.68
N MET A 35 13.27 -10.35 2.41
CA MET A 35 14.20 -9.37 1.84
C MET A 35 15.37 -10.03 1.12
N MET A 36 15.95 -11.08 1.71
CA MET A 36 17.06 -11.83 1.11
C MET A 36 16.62 -12.55 -0.17
N ALA A 37 15.50 -13.27 -0.13
CA ALA A 37 14.94 -13.97 -1.27
C ALA A 37 14.61 -13.00 -2.41
N HIS A 38 13.98 -11.87 -2.09
CA HIS A 38 13.67 -10.83 -3.05
C HIS A 38 14.94 -10.19 -3.63
N ALA A 39 15.96 -9.90 -2.81
CA ALA A 39 17.24 -9.37 -3.29
C ALA A 39 17.95 -10.34 -4.26
N LEU A 40 17.99 -11.63 -3.91
CA LEU A 40 18.58 -12.68 -4.75
C LEU A 40 17.84 -12.83 -6.08
N TYR A 41 16.50 -12.81 -6.04
CA TYR A 41 15.66 -12.85 -7.23
C TYR A 41 15.95 -11.66 -8.16
N GLN A 42 16.06 -10.45 -7.61
CA GLN A 42 16.37 -9.26 -8.38
C GLN A 42 17.78 -9.26 -8.95
N TRP A 43 18.76 -9.83 -8.23
CA TRP A 43 20.12 -9.98 -8.75
C TRP A 43 20.18 -10.92 -9.94
N LYS A 44 19.40 -12.01 -9.93
CA LYS A 44 19.33 -12.97 -11.04
C LYS A 44 18.54 -12.48 -12.25
N ARG A 45 17.71 -11.45 -12.10
CA ARG A 45 16.99 -10.84 -13.23
C ARG A 45 17.79 -9.66 -13.77
N PRO A 46 18.34 -9.74 -15.00
CA PRO A 46 18.93 -8.56 -15.63
C PRO A 46 17.88 -7.46 -15.67
N ALA A 47 18.29 -6.23 -15.35
CA ALA A 47 17.40 -5.07 -15.44
C ALA A 47 16.80 -5.05 -16.85
N GLN A 48 15.48 -5.25 -16.97
CA GLN A 48 14.80 -5.00 -18.22
C GLN A 48 14.95 -3.50 -18.49
N ILE A 49 15.90 -3.15 -19.35
CA ILE A 49 15.96 -1.83 -19.98
C ILE A 49 14.72 -1.82 -20.88
N ASN A 50 13.59 -1.43 -20.30
CA ASN A 50 12.37 -1.21 -21.07
C ASN A 50 12.72 -0.25 -22.21
N GLY A 51 12.51 -0.73 -23.44
CA GLY A 51 13.12 -0.20 -24.67
C GLY A 51 13.25 1.31 -24.66
N GLU A 52 14.48 1.80 -24.74
CA GLU A 52 14.75 3.25 -24.80
C GLU A 52 14.00 3.90 -25.97
N GLU A 53 13.77 3.14 -27.05
CA GLU A 53 12.92 3.53 -28.17
C GLU A 53 11.46 3.80 -27.76
N ASP A 54 10.86 2.92 -26.95
CA ASP A 54 9.49 3.11 -26.48
C ASP A 54 9.40 4.30 -25.51
N LEU A 55 10.43 4.50 -24.69
CA LEU A 55 10.50 5.69 -23.83
C LEU A 55 10.65 6.98 -24.65
N ALA A 56 11.49 6.97 -25.69
CA ALA A 56 11.64 8.12 -26.59
C ALA A 56 10.33 8.45 -27.31
N ARG A 57 9.62 7.43 -27.82
CA ARG A 57 8.28 7.57 -28.41
C ARG A 57 7.28 8.15 -27.40
N LEU A 58 7.27 7.66 -26.16
CA LEU A 58 6.41 8.18 -25.10
C LEU A 58 6.76 9.64 -24.75
N MET A 59 8.05 9.98 -24.66
CA MET A 59 8.48 11.36 -24.39
C MET A 59 8.04 12.33 -25.49
N GLN A 60 8.03 11.89 -26.75
CA GLN A 60 7.51 12.66 -27.88
C GLN A 60 5.98 12.77 -27.86
N MET A 61 5.29 11.66 -27.61
CA MET A 61 3.81 11.61 -27.58
C MET A 61 3.23 12.47 -26.44
N TYR A 62 3.92 12.50 -25.29
CA TYR A 62 3.50 13.19 -24.07
C TYR A 62 4.36 14.43 -23.77
N GLU A 63 4.76 15.17 -24.81
CA GLU A 63 5.59 16.39 -24.68
C GLU A 63 4.95 17.44 -23.73
N GLY A 64 3.62 17.52 -23.71
CA GLY A 64 2.87 18.45 -22.85
C GLY A 64 2.86 18.11 -21.35
N VAL A 65 3.37 16.95 -20.95
CA VAL A 65 3.52 16.61 -19.53
C VAL A 65 4.65 17.45 -18.92
N PRO A 66 4.45 18.06 -17.74
CA PRO A 66 5.49 18.86 -17.06
C PRO A 66 6.76 18.04 -16.80
N GLU A 67 7.92 18.69 -16.80
CA GLU A 67 9.18 18.03 -16.45
C GLU A 67 9.18 17.47 -15.03
N ARG A 68 8.50 18.16 -14.11
CA ARG A 68 8.30 17.76 -12.72
C ARG A 68 6.83 17.44 -12.47
N VAL A 69 6.52 16.16 -12.44
CA VAL A 69 5.17 15.67 -12.12
C VAL A 69 5.00 15.62 -10.61
N VAL A 70 4.08 16.40 -10.05
CA VAL A 70 3.75 16.36 -8.62
C VAL A 70 3.11 15.01 -8.30
N ARG A 71 3.77 14.22 -7.46
CA ARG A 71 3.28 12.91 -7.02
C ARG A 71 2.63 13.01 -5.64
N HIS A 72 3.29 13.71 -4.72
CA HIS A 72 2.88 13.88 -3.32
C HIS A 72 2.92 15.37 -2.92
N PRO A 73 1.75 16.01 -2.75
CA PRO A 73 1.66 17.37 -2.21
C PRO A 73 2.33 17.48 -0.84
N LEU A 74 2.74 18.69 -0.43
CA LEU A 74 3.39 18.92 0.87
C LEU A 74 2.59 18.36 2.04
N ALA A 75 1.28 18.61 2.07
CA ALA A 75 0.38 18.10 3.12
C ALA A 75 0.43 16.56 3.22
N SER A 76 0.39 15.85 2.09
CA SER A 76 0.50 14.38 2.06
C SER A 76 1.85 13.89 2.58
N ARG A 77 2.93 14.65 2.34
CA ARG A 77 4.26 14.31 2.84
C ARG A 77 4.37 14.47 4.34
N ILE A 78 3.93 15.61 4.88
CA ILE A 78 3.89 15.87 6.32
C ILE A 78 3.05 14.80 7.01
N PHE A 79 1.88 14.50 6.46
CA PHE A 79 0.98 13.48 6.99
C PHE A 79 1.64 12.10 7.08
N HIS A 80 2.29 11.64 6.01
CA HIS A 80 3.03 10.38 6.02
C HIS A 80 4.15 10.36 7.07
N TRP A 81 4.97 11.42 7.15
CA TRP A 81 6.07 11.46 8.11
C TRP A 81 5.58 11.52 9.57
N ALA A 82 4.45 12.19 9.82
CA ALA A 82 3.79 12.17 11.12
C ALA A 82 3.30 10.74 11.47
N MET A 83 2.65 10.04 10.54
CA MET A 83 2.26 8.64 10.74
C MET A 83 3.47 7.74 10.98
N ALA A 84 4.55 7.92 10.21
CA ALA A 84 5.77 7.15 10.37
C ALA A 84 6.39 7.36 11.76
N ALA A 85 6.49 8.62 12.22
CA ALA A 85 7.00 8.94 13.55
C ALA A 85 6.15 8.30 14.67
N ALA A 86 4.82 8.40 14.59
CA ALA A 86 3.92 7.76 15.56
C ALA A 86 4.06 6.23 15.54
N MET A 87 4.17 5.63 14.37
CA MET A 87 4.36 4.20 14.20
C MET A 87 5.68 3.71 14.79
N PHE A 88 6.80 4.41 14.52
CA PHE A 88 8.09 4.08 15.13
C PHE A 88 8.04 4.23 16.65
N ALA A 89 7.43 5.30 17.18
CA ALA A 89 7.27 5.47 18.62
C ALA A 89 6.50 4.31 19.24
N LEU A 90 5.39 3.87 18.64
CA LEU A 90 4.58 2.74 19.09
C LEU A 90 5.33 1.41 19.05
N LEU A 91 6.07 1.13 17.97
CA LEU A 91 6.87 -0.09 17.86
C LEU A 91 8.01 -0.11 18.88
N LEU A 92 8.74 0.99 19.03
CA LEU A 92 9.84 1.07 19.99
C LEU A 92 9.33 0.94 21.42
N THR A 93 8.28 1.67 21.79
CA THR A 93 7.68 1.60 23.13
C THR A 93 7.01 0.26 23.41
N GLY A 94 6.44 -0.41 22.40
CA GLY A 94 5.82 -1.72 22.55
C GLY A 94 6.82 -2.87 22.60
N PHE A 95 7.90 -2.83 21.81
CA PHE A 95 8.81 -3.97 21.63
C PHE A 95 10.15 -3.86 22.36
N LEU A 96 10.73 -2.67 22.57
CA LEU A 96 12.00 -2.56 23.30
C LEU A 96 11.93 -3.13 24.74
N PRO A 97 10.84 -2.96 25.51
CA PRO A 97 10.71 -3.59 26.82
C PRO A 97 10.72 -5.13 26.76
N ILE A 98 10.18 -5.71 25.69
CA ILE A 98 10.18 -7.16 25.47
C ILE A 98 11.60 -7.67 25.20
N LEU A 99 12.43 -6.84 24.55
CA LEU A 99 13.84 -7.11 24.29
C LEU A 99 14.76 -6.83 25.50
N GLY A 100 14.20 -6.46 26.66
CA GLY A 100 14.94 -6.23 27.90
C GLY A 100 15.37 -4.79 28.17
N VAL A 101 15.01 -3.83 27.30
CA VAL A 101 15.33 -2.41 27.51
C VAL A 101 14.31 -1.79 28.47
N GLN A 102 14.76 -1.36 29.65
CA GLN A 102 13.89 -0.81 30.68
C GLN A 102 13.81 0.72 30.60
N PHE A 103 12.59 1.24 30.46
CA PHE A 103 12.27 2.67 30.52
C PHE A 103 10.77 2.89 30.75
N SER A 104 10.35 4.12 31.07
CA SER A 104 8.94 4.47 31.25
C SER A 104 8.23 4.62 29.90
N TRP A 105 7.92 3.47 29.28
CA TRP A 105 7.39 3.41 27.92
C TRP A 105 5.88 3.63 27.83
N VAL A 106 5.13 3.30 28.88
CA VAL A 106 3.67 3.25 28.87
C VAL A 106 3.05 4.59 28.48
N THR A 107 3.50 5.69 29.11
CA THR A 107 3.00 7.03 28.82
C THR A 107 3.25 7.44 27.37
N ALA A 108 4.46 7.22 26.87
CA ALA A 108 4.81 7.52 25.49
C ALA A 108 4.02 6.66 24.49
N HIS A 109 3.76 5.39 24.83
CA HIS A 109 3.04 4.45 23.98
C HIS A 109 1.61 4.91 23.76
N TRP A 110 0.85 5.18 24.82
CA TRP A 110 -0.55 5.54 24.65
C TRP A 110 -0.74 6.95 24.05
N ILE A 111 0.14 7.91 24.35
CA ILE A 111 0.11 9.23 23.69
C ILE A 111 0.33 9.05 22.18
N SER A 112 1.34 8.26 21.79
CA SER A 112 1.61 7.95 20.37
C SER A 112 0.43 7.21 19.73
N GLY A 113 -0.27 6.37 20.49
CA GLY A 113 -1.48 5.67 20.06
C GLY A 113 -2.65 6.62 19.76
N ILE A 114 -2.87 7.62 20.60
CA ILE A 114 -3.89 8.67 20.35
C ILE A 114 -3.51 9.50 19.12
N VAL A 115 -2.25 9.88 18.98
CA VAL A 115 -1.76 10.61 17.80
C VAL A 115 -1.99 9.79 16.52
N LEU A 116 -1.60 8.52 16.52
CA LEU A 116 -1.84 7.62 15.38
C LEU A 116 -3.34 7.49 15.09
N THR A 117 -4.17 7.33 16.12
CA THR A 117 -5.63 7.24 16.00
C THR A 117 -6.19 8.48 15.31
N GLY A 118 -5.82 9.68 15.77
CA GLY A 118 -6.25 10.94 15.16
C GLY A 118 -5.82 11.06 13.69
N LEU A 119 -4.58 10.70 13.38
CA LEU A 119 -4.06 10.70 12.00
C LEU A 119 -4.85 9.73 11.10
N VAL A 120 -5.12 8.51 11.58
CA VAL A 120 -5.87 7.51 10.81
C VAL A 120 -7.33 7.92 10.61
N LEU A 121 -7.99 8.47 11.64
CA LEU A 121 -9.36 9.00 11.50
C LEU A 121 -9.43 10.14 10.48
N PHE A 122 -8.48 11.08 10.53
CA PHE A 122 -8.34 12.12 9.52
C PHE A 122 -8.15 11.53 8.12
N HIS A 123 -7.27 10.53 7.96
CA HIS A 123 -7.04 9.86 6.68
C HIS A 123 -8.30 9.21 6.13
N ILE A 124 -9.06 8.50 6.98
CA ILE A 124 -10.32 7.89 6.59
C ILE A 124 -11.29 8.96 6.08
N ALA A 125 -11.56 10.00 6.89
CA ALA A 125 -12.49 11.07 6.53
C ALA A 125 -12.07 11.80 5.22
N HIS A 126 -10.81 12.18 5.11
CA HIS A 126 -10.28 12.83 3.91
C HIS A 126 -10.34 11.92 2.67
N SER A 127 -10.02 10.63 2.81
CA SER A 127 -10.09 9.67 1.71
C SER A 127 -11.51 9.40 1.23
N THR A 128 -12.48 9.36 2.14
CA THR A 128 -13.90 9.21 1.77
C THR A 128 -14.42 10.43 1.00
N TRP A 129 -13.88 11.62 1.26
CA TRP A 129 -14.23 12.84 0.54
C TRP A 129 -13.59 12.92 -0.86
N MET A 130 -12.32 12.51 -0.97
CA MET A 130 -11.54 12.63 -2.22
C MET A 130 -11.74 11.48 -3.21
N GLY A 131 -12.41 10.40 -2.79
CA GLY A 131 -12.65 9.20 -3.60
C GLY A 131 -11.76 8.01 -3.21
N LEU A 132 -12.38 6.84 -3.07
CA LEU A 132 -11.74 5.57 -2.69
C LEU A 132 -11.29 4.72 -3.90
N ASP A 133 -11.69 5.15 -5.10
CA ASP A 133 -11.47 4.48 -6.38
C ASP A 133 -9.98 4.22 -6.65
N THR A 134 -9.11 5.17 -6.32
CA THR A 134 -7.66 5.07 -6.56
C THR A 134 -6.98 3.94 -5.79
N MET A 135 -7.56 3.50 -4.67
CA MET A 135 -7.04 2.40 -3.84
C MET A 135 -7.83 1.09 -4.01
N TRP A 136 -8.88 1.08 -4.84
CA TRP A 136 -9.62 -0.13 -5.12
C TRP A 136 -8.81 -1.07 -6.03
N ILE A 137 -8.88 -2.37 -5.76
CA ILE A 137 -8.22 -3.40 -6.57
C ILE A 137 -9.12 -3.72 -7.75
N SER A 138 -8.63 -3.45 -8.96
CA SER A 138 -9.39 -3.70 -10.18
C SER A 138 -9.18 -5.13 -10.71
N ARG A 139 -10.14 -5.61 -11.51
CA ARG A 139 -10.01 -6.92 -12.19
C ARG A 139 -8.80 -7.00 -13.11
N ARG A 140 -8.45 -5.89 -13.78
CA ARG A 140 -7.27 -5.79 -14.66
C ARG A 140 -5.99 -6.05 -13.87
N GLU A 141 -5.84 -5.44 -12.69
CA GLU A 141 -4.65 -5.64 -11.85
C GLU A 141 -4.52 -7.09 -11.36
N ILE A 142 -5.64 -7.74 -11.03
CA ILE A 142 -5.63 -9.17 -10.66
C ILE A 142 -5.22 -10.03 -11.86
N GLN A 143 -5.74 -9.74 -13.06
CA GLN A 143 -5.35 -10.44 -14.29
C GLN A 143 -3.86 -10.26 -14.60
N ASP A 144 -3.34 -9.04 -14.48
CA ASP A 144 -1.93 -8.71 -14.66
C ASP A 144 -1.04 -9.43 -13.65
N ALA A 145 -1.45 -9.51 -12.38
CA ALA A 145 -0.74 -10.29 -11.36
C ALA A 145 -0.75 -11.80 -11.66
N CYS A 146 -1.90 -12.35 -12.08
CA CYS A 146 -2.00 -13.73 -12.52
C CYS A 146 -1.11 -14.01 -13.75
N ASN A 147 -1.02 -13.07 -14.69
CA ASN A 147 -0.15 -13.17 -15.85
C ASN A 147 1.33 -13.13 -15.44
N GLN A 148 1.71 -12.28 -14.48
CA GLN A 148 3.07 -12.29 -13.91
C GLN A 148 3.43 -13.65 -13.32
N VAL A 149 2.54 -14.26 -12.52
CA VAL A 149 2.76 -15.59 -11.94
C VAL A 149 2.88 -16.65 -13.04
N ARG A 150 2.01 -16.62 -14.05
CA ARG A 150 2.06 -17.56 -15.19
C ARG A 150 3.38 -17.44 -15.97
N ARG A 151 3.89 -16.21 -16.16
CA ARG A 151 5.20 -15.96 -16.78
C ARG A 151 6.35 -16.48 -15.93
N LEU A 152 6.28 -16.32 -14.61
CA LEU A 152 7.27 -16.90 -13.69
C LEU A 152 7.31 -18.44 -13.82
N LEU A 153 6.18 -19.06 -14.15
CA LEU A 153 6.06 -20.49 -14.44
C LEU A 153 6.38 -20.84 -15.90
N GLY A 154 6.98 -19.93 -16.67
CA GLY A 154 7.41 -20.17 -18.06
C GLY A 154 6.30 -20.14 -19.11
N LYS A 155 5.09 -19.70 -18.78
CA LYS A 155 3.99 -19.60 -19.77
C LYS A 155 4.09 -18.34 -20.59
N GLU A 156 3.89 -18.46 -21.90
CA GLU A 156 3.74 -17.34 -22.82
C GLU A 156 2.36 -16.71 -22.66
N VAL A 157 2.31 -15.64 -21.86
CA VAL A 157 1.13 -14.78 -21.70
C VAL A 157 1.55 -13.32 -21.92
N PRO A 158 0.60 -12.41 -22.23
CA PRO A 158 0.91 -10.99 -22.48
C PRO A 158 1.72 -10.35 -21.35
N GLU A 159 2.56 -9.36 -21.68
CA GLU A 159 3.24 -8.55 -20.67
C GLU A 159 2.19 -7.79 -19.83
N PRO A 160 2.33 -7.74 -18.50
CA PRO A 160 1.51 -6.88 -17.67
C PRO A 160 1.62 -5.41 -18.11
N GLY A 161 0.51 -4.70 -18.16
CA GLY A 161 0.51 -3.28 -18.47
C GLY A 161 1.21 -2.44 -17.39
N LYS A 162 1.60 -1.20 -17.74
CA LYS A 162 2.06 -0.25 -16.73
C LYS A 162 0.92 0.09 -15.76
N PRO A 163 1.20 0.23 -14.46
CA PRO A 163 0.20 0.61 -13.48
C PRO A 163 -0.18 2.10 -13.60
N GLY A 164 -1.31 2.48 -13.01
CA GLY A 164 -1.64 3.88 -12.75
C GLY A 164 -0.75 4.48 -11.64
N LYS A 165 -1.26 5.43 -10.85
CA LYS A 165 -0.47 6.11 -9.80
C LYS A 165 0.13 5.14 -8.78
N TYR A 166 -0.65 4.14 -8.37
CA TYR A 166 -0.27 3.12 -7.40
C TYR A 166 -0.39 1.73 -8.05
N PRO A 167 0.70 0.93 -8.06
CA PRO A 167 0.64 -0.45 -8.52
C PRO A 167 -0.08 -1.35 -7.49
N LEU A 168 -0.40 -2.58 -7.89
CA LEU A 168 -1.15 -3.52 -7.06
C LEU A 168 -0.48 -3.76 -5.71
N GLU A 169 0.85 -3.87 -5.67
CA GLU A 169 1.58 -4.16 -4.43
C GLU A 169 1.38 -3.04 -3.40
N ASN A 170 1.33 -1.78 -3.86
CA ASN A 170 1.07 -0.63 -2.98
C ASN A 170 -0.36 -0.65 -2.44
N LYS A 171 -1.34 -1.06 -3.25
CA LYS A 171 -2.74 -1.18 -2.82
C LYS A 171 -2.90 -2.30 -1.80
N LEU A 172 -2.30 -3.47 -2.06
CA LEU A 172 -2.30 -4.60 -1.12
C LEU A 172 -1.62 -4.20 0.20
N PHE A 173 -0.49 -3.51 0.14
CA PHE A 173 0.19 -2.98 1.32
C PHE A 173 -0.70 -2.00 2.09
N HIS A 174 -1.41 -1.10 1.40
CA HIS A 174 -2.35 -0.17 2.02
C HIS A 174 -3.52 -0.89 2.71
N HIS A 175 -4.14 -1.87 2.05
CA HIS A 175 -5.23 -2.67 2.64
C HIS A 175 -4.77 -3.48 3.86
N ALA A 176 -3.61 -4.12 3.78
CA ALA A 176 -3.02 -4.81 4.92
C ALA A 176 -2.72 -3.84 6.07
N THR A 177 -2.16 -2.67 5.76
CA THR A 177 -1.87 -1.62 6.76
C THR A 177 -3.17 -1.16 7.40
N ALA A 178 -4.22 -0.90 6.62
CA ALA A 178 -5.52 -0.49 7.14
C ALA A 178 -6.11 -1.55 8.08
N LEU A 179 -6.10 -2.82 7.69
CA LEU A 179 -6.60 -3.93 8.51
C LEU A 179 -5.91 -3.99 9.88
N PHE A 180 -4.57 -4.04 9.89
CA PHE A 180 -3.82 -4.13 11.14
C PHE A 180 -3.85 -2.82 11.93
N SER A 181 -3.93 -1.66 11.28
CA SER A 181 -4.08 -0.37 11.95
C SER A 181 -5.41 -0.29 12.69
N LEU A 182 -6.51 -0.71 12.05
CA LEU A 182 -7.82 -0.74 12.70
C LEU A 182 -7.83 -1.74 13.86
N GLY A 183 -7.20 -2.91 13.70
CA GLY A 183 -7.05 -3.90 14.76
C GLY A 183 -6.28 -3.35 15.97
N VAL A 184 -5.11 -2.76 15.76
CA VAL A 184 -4.27 -2.23 16.85
C VAL A 184 -4.88 -0.97 17.50
N ILE A 185 -5.55 -0.11 16.73
CA ILE A 185 -6.24 1.08 17.25
C ILE A 185 -7.44 0.65 18.09
N GLY A 186 -8.33 -0.20 17.56
CA GLY A 186 -9.53 -0.62 18.27
C GLY A 186 -9.20 -1.32 19.59
N THR A 187 -8.25 -2.25 19.57
CA THR A 187 -7.78 -2.93 20.78
C THR A 187 -7.00 -1.99 21.71
N GLY A 188 -6.15 -1.10 21.17
CA GLY A 188 -5.36 -0.16 21.96
C GLY A 188 -6.20 0.86 22.69
N LEU A 189 -7.22 1.42 22.04
CA LEU A 189 -8.20 2.32 22.66
C LEU A 189 -8.97 1.62 23.77
N LEU A 190 -9.34 0.36 23.60
CA LEU A 190 -9.99 -0.42 24.66
C LEU A 190 -9.05 -0.69 25.84
N MET A 191 -7.78 -0.97 25.55
CA MET A 191 -6.74 -1.18 26.56
C MET A 191 -6.43 0.07 27.40
N MET A 192 -6.78 1.27 26.93
CA MET A 192 -6.65 2.52 27.69
C MET A 192 -7.34 2.49 29.06
N VAL A 193 -8.43 1.72 29.18
CA VAL A 193 -9.16 1.57 30.45
C VAL A 193 -8.30 0.89 31.52
N ARG A 194 -7.29 0.10 31.14
CA ARG A 194 -6.39 -0.60 32.09
C ARG A 194 -5.17 0.22 32.49
N VAL A 195 -5.09 1.48 32.08
CA VAL A 195 -3.96 2.37 32.37
C VAL A 195 -4.47 3.63 33.06
N ASP A 196 -3.69 4.14 34.02
CA ASP A 196 -4.00 5.41 34.65
C ASP A 196 -3.72 6.56 33.67
N THR A 197 -4.68 7.46 33.53
CA THR A 197 -4.56 8.65 32.69
C THR A 197 -4.99 9.88 33.48
N PRO A 198 -4.71 11.11 32.98
CA PRO A 198 -5.24 12.32 33.60
C PRO A 198 -6.78 12.39 33.63
N PHE A 199 -7.47 11.56 32.84
CA PHE A 199 -8.92 11.61 32.68
C PHE A 199 -9.66 10.50 33.45
N TRP A 200 -9.00 9.39 33.78
CA TRP A 200 -9.59 8.28 34.54
C TRP A 200 -8.54 7.42 35.24
N VAL A 201 -9.00 6.74 36.30
CA VAL A 201 -8.25 5.70 37.01
C VAL A 201 -8.41 4.37 36.28
N ARG A 202 -7.37 3.54 36.28
CA ARG A 202 -7.39 2.20 35.67
C ARG A 202 -8.51 1.33 36.25
N ASN A 203 -9.30 0.71 35.37
CA ASN A 203 -10.30 -0.29 35.72
C ASN A 203 -10.04 -1.62 34.97
N PRO A 204 -9.31 -2.56 35.58
CA PRO A 204 -9.01 -3.83 34.94
C PRO A 204 -10.21 -4.78 34.84
N TYR A 205 -11.32 -4.49 35.52
CA TYR A 205 -12.49 -5.38 35.67
C TYR A 205 -13.64 -5.06 34.70
N LEU A 206 -13.44 -4.14 33.74
CA LEU A 206 -14.47 -3.81 32.75
C LEU A 206 -14.91 -5.02 31.92
N LEU A 207 -13.99 -5.94 31.63
CA LEU A 207 -14.23 -7.15 30.84
C LEU A 207 -13.65 -8.39 31.54
N PRO A 208 -14.19 -9.59 31.27
CA PRO A 208 -13.63 -10.85 31.77
C PRO A 208 -12.20 -11.10 31.27
N ASP A 209 -11.41 -11.86 32.04
CA ASP A 209 -10.02 -12.21 31.71
C ASP A 209 -9.88 -12.85 30.33
N ALA A 210 -10.81 -13.73 29.95
CA ALA A 210 -10.80 -14.39 28.64
C ALA A 210 -10.92 -13.36 27.49
N THR A 211 -11.78 -12.36 27.65
CA THR A 211 -11.97 -11.29 26.66
C THR A 211 -10.73 -10.41 26.55
N TRP A 212 -10.12 -10.05 27.69
CA TRP A 212 -8.85 -9.32 27.69
C TRP A 212 -7.73 -10.10 27.00
N GLY A 213 -7.65 -11.41 27.23
CA GLY A 213 -6.71 -12.28 26.54
C GLY A 213 -6.83 -12.20 25.01
N VAL A 214 -8.05 -12.25 24.48
CA VAL A 214 -8.31 -12.10 23.04
C VAL A 214 -7.89 -10.72 22.54
N ILE A 215 -8.22 -9.65 23.27
CA ILE A 215 -7.82 -8.27 22.93
C ILE A 215 -6.29 -8.17 22.85
N TYR A 216 -5.56 -8.71 23.83
CA TYR A 216 -4.10 -8.70 23.82
C TYR A 216 -3.50 -9.53 22.69
N VAL A 217 -4.12 -10.65 22.31
CA VAL A 217 -3.70 -11.42 21.13
C VAL A 217 -3.91 -10.62 19.85
N ILE A 218 -5.10 -10.03 19.64
CA ILE A 218 -5.38 -9.24 18.42
C ILE A 218 -4.45 -8.03 18.33
N HIS A 219 -4.24 -7.31 19.44
CA HIS A 219 -3.30 -6.20 19.51
C HIS A 219 -1.88 -6.66 19.18
N GLY A 220 -1.42 -7.74 19.82
CA GLY A 220 -0.10 -8.34 19.60
C GLY A 220 0.11 -8.80 18.16
N VAL A 221 -0.85 -9.50 17.56
CA VAL A 221 -0.76 -9.99 16.17
C VAL A 221 -0.67 -8.81 15.21
N SER A 222 -1.49 -7.78 15.43
CA SER A 222 -1.48 -6.56 14.60
C SER A 222 -0.14 -5.82 14.72
N ALA A 223 0.39 -5.67 15.94
CA ALA A 223 1.67 -5.03 16.20
C ALA A 223 2.85 -5.82 15.60
N VAL A 224 2.86 -7.14 15.72
CA VAL A 224 3.90 -8.01 15.15
C VAL A 224 3.83 -8.03 13.62
N ALA A 225 2.65 -7.99 13.03
CA ALA A 225 2.49 -7.83 11.58
C ALA A 225 3.15 -6.52 11.09
N PHE A 226 2.99 -5.43 11.83
CA PHE A 226 3.65 -4.15 11.49
C PHE A 226 5.17 -4.21 11.50
N VAL A 227 5.80 -5.04 12.33
CA VAL A 227 7.26 -5.24 12.30
C VAL A 227 7.69 -5.70 10.90
N THR A 228 7.08 -6.78 10.40
CA THR A 228 7.41 -7.34 9.08
C THR A 228 7.08 -6.36 7.96
N MET A 229 5.92 -5.71 8.03
CA MET A 229 5.47 -4.77 7.01
C MET A 229 6.37 -3.54 6.91
N ILE A 230 6.80 -2.99 8.04
CA ILE A 230 7.70 -1.83 8.06
C ILE A 230 9.10 -2.21 7.59
N MET A 231 9.61 -3.39 7.98
CA MET A 231 10.87 -3.90 7.42
C MET A 231 10.80 -3.97 5.89
N ALA A 232 9.75 -4.57 5.34
CA ALA A 232 9.56 -4.65 3.89
C ALA A 232 9.43 -3.25 3.26
N HIS A 233 8.65 -2.36 3.88
CA HIS A 233 8.46 -0.98 3.40
C HIS A 233 9.77 -0.20 3.31
N ILE A 234 10.58 -0.23 4.38
CA ILE A 234 11.88 0.44 4.44
C ILE A 234 12.84 -0.19 3.43
N TYR A 235 12.87 -1.52 3.33
CA TYR A 235 13.69 -2.22 2.35
C TYR A 235 13.37 -1.76 0.92
N PHE A 236 12.10 -1.76 0.52
CA PHE A 236 11.70 -1.30 -0.81
C PHE A 236 11.97 0.19 -1.04
N ALA A 237 11.88 1.02 0.00
CA ALA A 237 12.23 2.44 -0.06
C ALA A 237 13.75 2.68 -0.19
N ALA A 238 14.59 1.83 0.41
CA ALA A 238 16.04 1.99 0.38
C ALA A 238 16.70 1.52 -0.94
N ARG A 239 16.00 0.65 -1.69
CA ARG A 239 16.52 0.05 -2.93
C ARG A 239 16.97 1.08 -3.97
N PRO A 240 18.20 0.97 -4.53
CA PRO A 240 18.74 1.94 -5.48
C PRO A 240 17.82 2.26 -6.67
N GLU A 241 17.20 1.22 -7.26
CA GLU A 241 16.36 1.34 -8.45
C GLU A 241 15.01 2.03 -8.17
N LYS A 242 14.62 2.10 -6.89
CA LYS A 242 13.37 2.71 -6.43
C LYS A 242 13.60 4.00 -5.64
N ARG A 243 14.86 4.44 -5.45
CA ARG A 243 15.20 5.68 -4.72
C ARG A 243 14.47 6.91 -5.24
N TRP A 244 14.17 6.98 -6.55
CA TRP A 244 13.39 8.08 -7.13
C TRP A 244 11.99 8.20 -6.51
N ILE A 245 11.37 7.08 -6.11
CA ILE A 245 10.09 7.07 -5.40
C ILE A 245 10.28 7.60 -3.98
N THR A 246 11.30 7.15 -3.27
CA THR A 246 11.62 7.65 -1.92
C THR A 246 11.91 9.14 -1.92
N TRP A 247 12.67 9.61 -2.91
CA TRP A 247 12.91 11.03 -3.12
C TRP A 247 11.64 11.80 -3.45
N SER A 248 10.64 11.19 -4.12
CA SER A 248 9.35 11.83 -4.33
C SER A 248 8.57 12.02 -3.03
N MET A 249 8.79 11.15 -2.03
CA MET A 249 8.21 11.28 -0.69
C MET A 249 8.85 12.43 0.11
N ILE A 250 10.10 12.78 -0.21
CA ILE A 250 10.82 13.89 0.40
C ILE A 250 10.59 15.20 -0.37
N ARG A 251 10.72 15.20 -1.70
CA ARG A 251 10.65 16.40 -2.57
C ARG A 251 9.24 16.71 -3.10
N GLY A 252 8.38 15.71 -3.20
CA GLY A 252 6.98 15.83 -3.65
C GLY A 252 6.74 15.52 -5.14
N TRP A 253 7.77 15.35 -5.95
CA TRP A 253 7.65 15.21 -7.40
C TRP A 253 8.54 14.09 -7.97
N ILE A 254 8.24 13.67 -9.20
CA ILE A 254 9.03 12.74 -10.02
C ILE A 254 9.29 13.36 -11.39
N SER A 255 10.37 12.97 -12.06
CA SER A 255 10.64 13.48 -13.41
C SER A 255 9.65 12.90 -14.43
N ARG A 256 9.39 13.65 -15.51
CA ARG A 256 8.61 13.15 -16.67
C ARG A 256 9.12 11.80 -17.17
N ARG A 257 10.44 11.62 -17.24
CA ARG A 257 11.07 10.35 -17.63
C ARG A 257 10.64 9.21 -16.71
N HIS A 258 10.75 9.39 -15.38
CA HIS A 258 10.35 8.36 -14.42
C HIS A 258 8.85 8.07 -14.49
N TYR A 259 8.03 9.11 -14.66
CA TYR A 259 6.59 8.99 -14.85
C TYR A 259 6.24 8.11 -16.07
N LEU A 260 6.73 8.46 -17.26
CA LEU A 260 6.43 7.71 -18.50
C LEU A 260 7.05 6.30 -18.52
N GLN A 261 8.17 6.10 -17.83
CA GLN A 261 8.82 4.80 -17.75
C GLN A 261 8.04 3.81 -16.87
N HIS A 262 7.38 4.28 -15.80
CA HIS A 262 6.80 3.40 -14.77
C HIS A 262 5.27 3.47 -14.65
N HIS A 263 4.64 4.49 -15.22
CA HIS A 263 3.21 4.71 -15.10
C HIS A 263 2.55 4.81 -16.47
N ASP A 264 1.31 4.34 -16.54
CA ASP A 264 0.44 4.47 -17.70
C ASP A 264 -0.26 5.85 -17.66
N PRO A 265 0.01 6.75 -18.63
CA PRO A 265 -0.58 8.09 -18.66
C PRO A 265 -2.09 8.09 -18.88
N GLU A 266 -2.67 7.00 -19.39
CA GLU A 266 -4.13 6.89 -19.54
C GLU A 266 -4.82 6.64 -18.20
N LEU A 267 -4.15 5.91 -17.31
CA LEU A 267 -4.63 5.53 -15.98
C LEU A 267 -4.31 6.58 -14.90
N TRP A 268 -3.20 7.31 -15.05
CA TRP A 268 -2.84 8.42 -14.18
C TRP A 268 -2.61 9.69 -14.99
N ARG A 269 -3.67 10.43 -15.27
CA ARG A 269 -3.60 11.65 -16.08
C ARG A 269 -3.01 12.79 -15.26
N VAL A 270 -1.99 13.44 -15.81
CA VAL A 270 -1.39 14.67 -15.28
C VAL A 270 -1.82 15.81 -16.18
N GLU A 271 -2.28 16.91 -15.58
CA GLU A 271 -2.66 18.09 -16.36
C GLU A 271 -1.43 18.66 -17.09
N PRO A 272 -1.53 18.92 -18.40
CA PRO A 272 -0.44 19.47 -19.17
C PRO A 272 -0.18 20.94 -18.83
N GLU A 273 1.08 21.37 -18.90
CA GLU A 273 1.45 22.78 -18.73
C GLU A 273 1.09 23.58 -20.00
N GLY A 274 0.21 24.58 -19.85
CA GLY A 274 -0.01 25.65 -20.83
C GLY A 274 -1.20 25.49 -21.80
N PRO A 275 -1.62 26.59 -22.47
CA PRO A 275 -2.88 26.65 -23.24
C PRO A 275 -2.92 25.78 -24.51
N ARG A 276 -1.77 25.28 -25.00
CA ARG A 276 -1.65 24.58 -26.28
C ARG A 276 -2.03 23.08 -26.22
N ALA A 277 -2.18 22.51 -25.03
CA ALA A 277 -2.44 21.08 -24.87
C ALA A 277 -3.93 20.67 -24.91
N ARG A 278 -4.87 21.64 -24.95
CA ARG A 278 -6.31 21.35 -25.04
C ARG A 278 -6.75 20.74 -26.38
N ARG A 279 -5.83 20.66 -27.36
CA ARG A 279 -6.11 20.26 -28.74
C ARG A 279 -5.17 19.16 -29.23
N LYS A 280 -5.11 18.01 -28.56
CA LYS A 280 -4.76 16.67 -29.12
C LYS A 280 -4.48 15.67 -27.99
N VAL A 281 -5.54 15.15 -27.38
CA VAL A 281 -5.54 13.78 -26.85
C VAL A 281 -6.79 13.10 -27.41
N SER A 282 -6.84 12.98 -28.74
CA SER A 282 -7.80 12.12 -29.42
C SER A 282 -7.26 10.69 -29.35
N ARG A 283 -8.04 9.80 -28.72
CA ARG A 283 -7.82 8.34 -28.66
C ARG A 283 -7.16 7.79 -29.93
N PRO A 284 -6.15 6.91 -29.84
CA PRO A 284 -5.81 6.07 -30.97
C PRO A 284 -6.90 5.00 -31.11
N GLY A 285 -7.68 5.05 -32.20
CA GLY A 285 -8.50 3.92 -32.65
C GLY A 285 -10.01 4.15 -32.72
N ALA A 286 -10.46 4.77 -33.80
CA ALA A 286 -11.67 4.36 -34.51
C ALA A 286 -11.50 4.79 -35.97
N GLY A 287 -10.76 3.98 -36.75
CA GLY A 287 -10.79 4.11 -38.19
C GLY A 287 -12.24 3.96 -38.68
N PRO A 288 -12.65 4.68 -39.74
CA PRO A 288 -14.01 4.54 -40.25
C PRO A 288 -14.20 3.11 -40.72
N VAL A 289 -15.16 2.42 -40.12
CA VAL A 289 -15.61 1.08 -40.53
C VAL A 289 -16.14 1.21 -41.95
N SER A 290 -15.32 0.84 -42.93
CA SER A 290 -15.76 0.64 -44.31
C SER A 290 -16.73 -0.54 -44.33
N ARG A 291 -18.03 -0.24 -44.42
CA ARG A 291 -19.04 -1.26 -44.70
C ARG A 291 -18.82 -1.80 -46.12
N PRO A 292 -18.77 -3.12 -46.34
CA PRO A 292 -18.80 -3.67 -47.68
C PRO A 292 -20.23 -3.53 -48.22
N ARG A 293 -20.41 -2.78 -49.32
CA ARG A 293 -21.66 -2.85 -50.10
C ARG A 293 -21.67 -4.18 -50.85
N THR A 294 -22.42 -5.12 -50.32
CA THR A 294 -22.77 -6.38 -50.96
C THR A 294 -23.45 -6.13 -52.30
N ALA A 295 -22.95 -6.81 -53.33
CA ALA A 295 -23.59 -6.96 -54.61
C ALA A 295 -24.95 -7.66 -54.47
N GLY A 296 -25.97 -7.15 -55.15
CA GLY A 296 -27.29 -7.75 -55.26
C GLY A 296 -28.00 -7.25 -56.51
N GLY A 297 -27.82 -7.98 -57.63
CA GLY A 297 -28.81 -8.01 -58.71
C GLY A 297 -30.08 -8.71 -58.21
N ARG A 298 -31.26 -8.65 -58.82
CA ARG A 298 -31.79 -8.24 -60.14
C ARG A 298 -33.30 -8.12 -59.91
N LYS A 299 -34.02 -7.27 -60.66
CA LYS A 299 -35.00 -7.70 -61.69
C LYS A 299 -35.70 -6.50 -62.37
N PRO A 300 -36.24 -6.71 -63.58
CA PRO A 300 -36.59 -5.65 -64.54
C PRO A 300 -38.06 -5.24 -64.46
N GLN A 301 -38.37 -4.04 -64.95
CA GLN A 301 -39.72 -3.67 -65.35
C GLN A 301 -39.72 -3.22 -66.81
N SER A 302 -40.52 -3.93 -67.60
CA SER A 302 -40.94 -3.63 -68.96
C SER A 302 -41.97 -2.49 -68.97
N GLY A 303 -42.04 -1.76 -70.08
CA GLY A 303 -42.80 -0.51 -70.20
C GLY A 303 -44.27 -0.61 -70.60
N ARG A 304 -44.86 0.59 -70.69
CA ARG A 304 -46.07 1.10 -71.38
C ARG A 304 -46.37 2.41 -70.65
N THR A 305 -46.47 3.59 -71.26
CA THR A 305 -46.91 4.04 -72.59
C THR A 305 -46.14 5.28 -73.00
#